data_AF-A0A9D2SRX4-F1
#
_entry.id   AF-A0A9D2SRX4-F1
#
_cell.length_a   1.000
_cell.length_b   1.000
_cell.length_c   1.000
_cell.angle_alpha   90.00
_cell.angle_beta   90.00
_cell.angle_gamma   90.00
#
_symmetry.space_group_name_H-M   'P 1'
#
loop_
_entity.id
_entity.type
_entity.pdbx_description
1 polymer ?
#
loop_
_entity_poly.entity_id
_entity_poly.type
_entity_poly.pdbx_seq_one_letter_code
_entity_poly.pdbx_strand_id
1 'polypeptide(L)'
;MSFREDVFAKIVTYITVAVLLGAMLVEAFVIYLERREQAKLEAEAVSAQEAINELSAQSRSLAAQVEELQEFQDKWENSVILADDELCQAMREDLHDRPEVIPQEAVEASLLAQEADAFTEALSSAQESEASGQEGEEAEEKEIEEAAADFAFPSPENKEWLLPLNLGNEPSVEYLFYARAEDAERGRYIDLLFEVPVKRPGGEMVLDEDGKIIWECLAYDAGAGWTIYTPLEEE
;
A
#
# COMPACT_ATOMS: atom_id res chain seq x y z
N MET A 1 -58.01 60.83 -62.56
CA MET A 1 -57.62 59.72 -61.68
C MET A 1 -58.27 59.94 -60.33
N SER A 2 -59.01 58.95 -59.83
CA SER A 2 -59.87 59.14 -58.67
C SER A 2 -59.08 58.96 -57.37
N PHE A 3 -59.28 59.84 -56.39
CA PHE A 3 -58.61 59.82 -55.07
C PHE A 3 -58.68 58.46 -54.36
N ARG A 4 -59.72 57.66 -54.65
CA ARG A 4 -59.87 56.30 -54.12
C ARG A 4 -58.82 55.33 -54.65
N GLU A 5 -58.49 55.37 -55.93
CA GLU A 5 -57.50 54.46 -56.53
C GLU A 5 -56.10 54.69 -55.94
N ASP A 6 -55.72 55.94 -55.69
CA ASP A 6 -54.42 56.29 -55.08
C ASP A 6 -54.34 55.85 -53.61
N VAL A 7 -55.44 55.98 -52.86
CA VAL A 7 -55.51 55.48 -51.47
C VAL A 7 -55.46 53.95 -51.43
N PHE A 8 -56.17 53.25 -52.31
CA PHE A 8 -56.10 51.79 -52.40
C PHE A 8 -54.71 51.30 -52.78
N ALA A 9 -54.03 51.95 -53.73
CA ALA A 9 -52.65 51.61 -54.11
C ALA A 9 -51.68 51.79 -52.94
N LYS A 10 -51.80 52.87 -52.17
CA LYS A 10 -50.99 53.07 -50.95
C LYS A 10 -51.24 51.98 -49.91
N ILE A 11 -52.50 51.61 -49.66
CA ILE A 11 -52.84 50.54 -48.70
C ILE A 11 -52.23 49.20 -49.14
N VAL A 12 -52.37 48.82 -50.41
CA VAL A 12 -51.78 47.58 -50.95
C VAL A 12 -50.26 47.61 -50.83
N THR A 13 -49.62 48.76 -51.06
CA THR A 13 -48.17 48.91 -50.94
C THR A 13 -47.70 48.78 -49.48
N TYR A 14 -48.44 49.33 -48.52
CA TYR A 14 -48.12 49.11 -47.10
C TYR A 14 -48.30 47.65 -46.68
N ILE A 15 -49.31 46.96 -47.20
CA ILE A 15 -49.52 45.53 -46.95
C ILE A 15 -48.37 44.71 -47.54
N THR A 16 -47.93 44.97 -48.77
CA THR A 16 -46.81 44.23 -49.38
C THR A 16 -45.50 44.48 -48.64
N VAL A 17 -45.23 45.73 -48.23
CA VAL A 17 -44.05 46.05 -47.40
C VAL A 17 -44.12 45.33 -46.05
N ALA A 18 -45.28 45.30 -45.40
CA ALA A 18 -45.45 44.58 -44.13
C ALA A 18 -45.25 43.06 -44.28
N VAL A 19 -45.72 42.46 -45.38
CA VAL A 19 -45.50 41.04 -45.68
C VAL A 19 -44.02 40.74 -45.93
N LEU A 20 -43.32 41.59 -46.70
CA LEU A 20 -41.89 41.43 -46.96
C LEU A 20 -41.05 41.58 -45.69
N LEU A 21 -41.36 42.56 -44.84
CA LEU A 21 -40.72 42.73 -43.54
C LEU A 21 -41.01 41.54 -42.61
N GLY A 22 -42.24 41.01 -42.65
CA GLY A 22 -42.61 39.81 -41.91
C GLY A 22 -41.80 38.59 -42.34
N ALA A 23 -41.63 38.39 -43.65
CA ALA A 23 -40.82 37.29 -44.18
C ALA A 23 -39.34 37.42 -43.77
N MET A 24 -38.75 38.63 -43.88
CA MET A 24 -37.37 38.87 -43.44
C MET A 24 -37.18 38.64 -41.94
N LEU A 25 -38.16 39.00 -41.10
CA LEU A 25 -38.10 38.75 -39.66
C LEU A 25 -38.11 37.25 -39.32
N VAL A 26 -38.91 36.46 -40.04
CA VAL A 26 -38.95 35.00 -39.86
C VAL A 26 -37.62 34.37 -40.25
N GLU A 27 -37.04 34.74 -41.40
CA GLU A 27 -35.73 34.22 -41.83
C GLU A 27 -34.62 34.60 -40.85
N ALA A 28 -34.60 35.86 -40.39
CA ALA A 28 -33.63 36.31 -39.39
C ALA A 28 -33.78 35.54 -38.05
N PHE A 29 -35.01 35.21 -37.66
CA PHE A 29 -35.28 34.43 -36.45
C PHE A 29 -34.83 32.97 -36.59
N VAL A 30 -35.05 32.34 -37.75
CA VAL A 30 -34.56 30.99 -38.03
C VAL A 30 -33.04 30.94 -37.99
N ILE A 31 -32.36 31.88 -38.66
CA ILE A 31 -30.88 31.97 -38.64
C ILE A 31 -30.37 32.17 -37.20
N TYR A 32 -31.08 32.97 -36.40
CA TYR A 32 -30.73 33.17 -35.00
C TYR A 32 -30.84 31.88 -34.18
N LEU A 33 -31.90 31.09 -34.37
CA LEU A 33 -32.07 29.80 -33.70
C LEU A 33 -31.00 28.80 -34.14
N GLU A 34 -30.75 28.68 -35.45
CA GLU A 34 -29.71 27.79 -35.98
C GLU A 34 -28.33 28.13 -35.42
N ARG A 35 -27.96 29.41 -35.37
CA ARG A 35 -26.69 29.84 -34.76
C ARG A 35 -26.62 29.55 -33.27
N ARG A 36 -27.74 29.67 -32.56
CA ARG A 36 -27.81 29.35 -31.14
C ARG A 36 -27.64 27.85 -30.90
N GLU A 37 -28.24 27.02 -31.75
CA GLU A 37 -28.07 25.56 -31.69
C GLU A 37 -26.64 25.15 -32.04
N GLN A 38 -26.05 25.74 -33.09
CA GLN A 38 -24.64 25.54 -33.42
C GLN A 38 -23.72 25.92 -32.26
N ALA A 39 -23.93 27.09 -31.65
CA ALA A 39 -23.12 27.52 -30.50
C ALA A 39 -23.23 26.57 -29.29
N LYS A 40 -24.40 25.95 -29.07
CA LYS A 40 -24.58 24.94 -28.02
C LYS A 40 -23.84 23.65 -28.36
N LEU A 41 -23.99 23.16 -29.59
CA LEU A 41 -23.31 21.93 -30.04
C LEU A 41 -21.79 22.09 -30.03
N GLU A 42 -21.28 23.27 -30.39
CA GLU A 42 -19.85 23.60 -30.30
C GLU A 42 -19.38 23.60 -28.84
N ALA A 43 -20.14 24.20 -27.92
CA ALA A 43 -19.80 24.19 -26.50
C ALA A 43 -19.81 22.77 -25.91
N GLU A 44 -20.81 21.97 -26.25
CA GLU A 44 -20.90 20.56 -25.86
C GLU A 44 -19.71 19.76 -26.44
N ALA A 45 -19.36 19.97 -27.71
CA ALA A 45 -18.20 19.32 -28.34
C ALA A 45 -16.88 19.70 -27.68
N VAL A 46 -16.68 20.97 -27.31
CA VAL A 46 -15.48 21.41 -26.57
C VAL A 46 -15.42 20.75 -25.20
N SER A 47 -16.53 20.73 -24.46
CA SER A 47 -16.58 20.07 -23.14
C SER A 47 -16.32 18.55 -23.23
N ALA A 48 -16.85 17.90 -24.27
CA ALA A 48 -16.61 16.48 -24.52
C ALA A 48 -15.13 16.23 -24.89
N GLN A 49 -14.52 17.11 -25.67
CA GLN A 49 -13.10 17.02 -26.00
C GLN A 49 -12.20 17.21 -24.78
N GLU A 50 -12.55 18.13 -23.87
CA GLU A 50 -11.85 18.31 -22.60
C GLU A 50 -11.94 17.05 -21.72
N ALA A 51 -13.14 16.46 -21.59
CA ALA A 51 -13.34 15.22 -20.85
C ALA A 51 -12.56 14.04 -21.48
N ILE A 52 -12.53 13.94 -22.82
CA ILE A 52 -11.71 12.92 -23.52
C ILE A 52 -10.22 13.15 -23.25
N ASN A 53 -9.75 14.39 -23.27
CA ASN A 53 -8.35 14.70 -22.99
C ASN A 53 -7.99 14.32 -21.55
N GLU A 54 -8.85 14.63 -20.59
CA GLU A 54 -8.67 14.26 -19.18
C GLU A 54 -8.64 12.74 -19.00
N LEU A 55 -9.62 12.02 -19.54
CA LEU A 55 -9.66 10.55 -19.51
C LEU A 55 -8.44 9.94 -20.20
N SER A 56 -7.96 10.53 -21.29
CA SER A 56 -6.74 10.07 -21.98
C SER A 56 -5.49 10.26 -21.12
N ALA A 57 -5.41 11.36 -20.36
CA ALA A 57 -4.31 11.61 -19.43
C ALA A 57 -4.33 10.61 -18.27
N GLN A 58 -5.50 10.37 -17.69
CA GLN A 58 -5.70 9.35 -16.66
C GLN A 58 -5.33 7.94 -17.16
N SER A 59 -5.77 7.57 -18.37
CA SER A 59 -5.45 6.27 -18.97
C SER A 59 -3.94 6.09 -19.18
N ARG A 60 -3.21 7.13 -19.61
CA ARG A 60 -1.74 7.07 -19.72
C ARG A 60 -1.06 6.92 -18.36
N SER A 61 -1.53 7.65 -17.35
CA SER A 61 -1.03 7.55 -15.98
C SER A 61 -1.24 6.14 -15.42
N LEU A 62 -2.42 5.57 -15.65
CA LEU A 62 -2.75 4.22 -15.18
C LEU A 62 -1.92 3.16 -15.89
N ALA A 63 -1.66 3.31 -17.20
CA ALA A 63 -0.77 2.42 -17.93
C ALA A 63 0.67 2.44 -17.36
N ALA A 64 1.20 3.62 -17.00
CA ALA A 64 2.51 3.74 -16.37
C ALA A 64 2.57 3.06 -14.99
N GLN A 65 1.52 3.22 -14.17
CA GLN A 65 1.44 2.53 -12.87
C GLN A 65 1.35 1.01 -13.02
N VAL A 66 0.64 0.52 -14.04
CA VAL A 66 0.58 -0.92 -14.33
C VAL A 66 1.95 -1.45 -14.76
N GLU A 67 2.70 -0.72 -15.57
CA GLU A 67 4.08 -1.08 -15.95
C GLU A 67 5.00 -1.14 -14.72
N GLU A 68 4.95 -0.15 -13.83
CA GLU A 68 5.73 -0.13 -12.59
C GLU A 68 5.37 -1.31 -11.65
N LEU A 69 4.07 -1.58 -11.49
CA LEU A 69 3.61 -2.72 -10.69
C LEU A 69 4.03 -4.06 -11.31
N GLN A 70 4.09 -4.15 -12.64
CA GLN A 70 4.55 -5.35 -13.32
C GLN A 70 6.06 -5.54 -13.14
N GLU A 71 6.87 -4.49 -13.25
CA GLU A 71 8.31 -4.56 -12.95
C GLU A 71 8.56 -4.97 -11.49
N PHE A 72 7.75 -4.44 -10.57
CA PHE A 72 7.80 -4.84 -9.17
C PHE A 72 7.42 -6.32 -9.03
N GLN A 73 6.32 -6.78 -9.63
CA GLN A 73 5.93 -8.19 -9.60
C GLN A 73 7.06 -9.09 -10.13
N ASP A 74 7.64 -8.78 -11.29
CA ASP A 74 8.73 -9.58 -11.87
C ASP A 74 9.96 -9.64 -10.95
N LYS A 75 10.28 -8.52 -10.29
CA LYS A 75 11.35 -8.47 -9.29
C LYS A 75 11.03 -9.35 -8.07
N TRP A 76 9.79 -9.32 -7.60
CA TRP A 76 9.34 -10.15 -6.48
C TRP A 76 9.27 -11.62 -6.84
N GLU A 77 8.78 -11.99 -8.02
CA GLU A 77 8.79 -13.37 -8.49
C GLU A 77 10.22 -13.92 -8.53
N ASN A 78 11.20 -13.11 -8.95
CA ASN A 78 12.61 -13.50 -8.88
C ASN A 78 13.08 -13.73 -7.43
N SER A 79 12.73 -12.83 -6.50
CA SER A 79 13.04 -13.01 -5.07
C SER A 79 12.35 -14.24 -4.44
N VAL A 80 11.13 -14.57 -4.88
CA VAL A 80 10.38 -15.76 -4.44
C VAL A 80 10.98 -17.04 -5.02
N ILE A 81 11.45 -17.02 -6.28
CA ILE A 81 12.18 -18.15 -6.89
C ILE A 81 13.49 -18.41 -6.13
N LEU A 82 14.16 -17.37 -5.63
CA LEU A 82 15.33 -17.50 -4.76
C LEU A 82 14.99 -18.07 -3.38
N ALA A 83 13.79 -17.84 -2.84
CA ALA A 83 13.32 -18.46 -1.60
C ALA A 83 13.06 -19.98 -1.74
N ASP A 84 12.91 -20.45 -2.98
CA ASP A 84 12.80 -21.87 -3.38
C ASP A 84 14.15 -22.53 -3.69
N ASP A 85 15.26 -21.80 -3.54
CA ASP A 85 16.60 -22.35 -3.67
C ASP A 85 16.89 -23.38 -2.55
N GLU A 86 17.67 -24.41 -2.88
CA GLU A 86 18.08 -25.46 -1.94
C GLU A 86 18.80 -24.85 -0.72
N LEU A 87 19.48 -23.72 -0.94
CA LEU A 87 20.11 -22.90 0.09
C LEU A 87 19.08 -22.36 1.10
N CYS A 88 18.02 -21.71 0.62
CA CYS A 88 16.99 -21.14 1.49
C CYS A 88 16.24 -22.22 2.27
N GLN A 89 16.06 -23.40 1.68
CA GLN A 89 15.51 -24.54 2.41
C GLN A 89 16.44 -24.98 3.55
N ALA A 90 17.73 -25.17 3.27
CA ALA A 90 18.71 -25.57 4.30
C ALA A 90 18.81 -24.52 5.43
N MET A 91 18.67 -23.24 5.10
CA MET A 91 18.68 -22.15 6.08
C MET A 91 17.42 -22.13 6.95
N ARG A 92 16.25 -22.43 6.39
CA ARG A 92 15.02 -22.61 7.17
C ARG A 92 15.14 -23.79 8.13
N GLU A 93 15.72 -24.91 7.67
CA GLU A 93 15.96 -26.08 8.51
C GLU A 93 16.94 -25.76 9.67
N ASP A 94 18.04 -25.06 9.41
CA ASP A 94 19.00 -24.66 10.45
C ASP A 94 18.38 -23.71 11.50
N LEU A 95 17.61 -22.70 11.07
CA LEU A 95 16.94 -21.78 12.00
C LEU A 95 15.84 -22.48 12.80
N HIS A 96 15.04 -23.35 12.18
CA HIS A 96 14.00 -24.10 12.87
C HIS A 96 14.54 -24.93 14.04
N ASP A 97 15.71 -25.55 13.86
CA ASP A 97 16.37 -26.34 14.90
C ASP A 97 17.09 -25.48 15.95
N ARG A 98 17.15 -24.15 15.78
CA ARG A 98 17.97 -23.23 16.58
C ARG A 98 17.20 -21.98 17.03
N PRO A 99 16.18 -22.14 17.89
CA PRO A 99 15.51 -20.99 18.51
C PRO A 99 16.46 -20.13 19.36
N GLU A 100 17.59 -20.69 19.81
CA GLU A 100 18.66 -20.00 20.55
C GLU A 100 19.28 -18.81 19.79
N VAL A 101 19.11 -18.74 18.46
CA VAL A 101 19.62 -17.64 17.63
C VAL A 101 18.78 -16.36 17.81
N ILE A 102 17.57 -16.47 18.37
CA ILE A 102 16.71 -15.33 18.68
C ILE A 102 17.32 -14.57 19.87
N PRO A 103 17.68 -13.29 19.73
CA PRO A 103 18.26 -12.53 20.84
C PRO A 103 17.30 -12.42 22.02
N GLN A 104 17.80 -12.64 23.23
CA GLN A 104 17.01 -12.49 24.46
C GLN A 104 16.43 -11.08 24.61
N GLU A 105 17.18 -10.05 24.19
CA GLU A 105 16.70 -8.66 24.16
C GLU A 105 15.41 -8.49 23.34
N ALA A 106 15.26 -9.23 22.23
CA ALA A 106 14.06 -9.17 21.40
C ALA A 106 12.87 -9.84 22.08
N VAL A 107 13.12 -10.95 22.79
CA VAL A 107 12.11 -11.66 23.58
C VAL A 107 11.62 -10.79 24.75
N GLU A 108 12.54 -10.18 25.49
CA GLU A 108 12.24 -9.25 26.58
C GLU A 108 11.46 -8.02 26.06
N ALA A 109 11.89 -7.45 24.92
CA ALA A 109 11.19 -6.33 24.30
C ALA A 109 9.74 -6.70 23.89
N SER A 110 9.52 -7.92 23.41
CA SER A 110 8.18 -8.42 23.07
C SER A 110 7.27 -8.53 24.29
N LEU A 111 7.82 -9.04 25.41
CA LEU A 111 7.13 -9.13 26.69
C LEU A 111 6.78 -7.74 27.24
N LEU A 112 7.72 -6.80 27.20
CA LEU A 112 7.47 -5.40 27.61
C LEU A 112 6.41 -4.72 26.74
N ALA A 113 6.43 -4.98 25.42
CA ALA A 113 5.40 -4.48 24.53
C ALA A 113 4.02 -5.08 24.86
N GLN A 114 3.97 -6.36 25.25
CA GLN A 114 2.73 -7.01 25.68
C GLN A 114 2.18 -6.37 26.96
N GLU A 115 3.03 -6.10 27.95
CA GLU A 115 2.64 -5.43 29.19
C GLU A 115 2.11 -4.01 28.92
N ALA A 116 2.76 -3.27 28.01
CA ALA A 116 2.33 -1.93 27.61
C ALA A 116 0.96 -1.95 26.87
N ASP A 117 0.75 -2.92 25.99
CA ASP A 117 -0.52 -3.12 25.28
C ASP A 117 -1.65 -3.44 26.29
N ALA A 118 -1.41 -4.41 27.19
CA ALA A 118 -2.36 -4.79 28.23
C ALA A 118 -2.71 -3.64 29.17
N PHE A 119 -1.72 -2.84 29.57
CA PHE A 119 -1.94 -1.64 30.37
C PHE A 119 -2.79 -0.60 29.64
N THR A 120 -2.57 -0.43 28.33
CA THR A 120 -3.34 0.51 27.50
C THR A 120 -4.80 0.07 27.34
N GLU A 121 -5.05 -1.23 27.12
CA GLU A 121 -6.39 -1.80 27.06
C GLU A 121 -7.14 -1.68 28.40
N ALA A 122 -6.46 -1.91 29.52
CA ALA A 122 -7.02 -1.72 30.86
C ALA A 122 -7.41 -0.24 31.10
N LEU A 123 -6.59 0.70 30.64
CA LEU A 123 -6.92 2.12 30.75
C LEU A 123 -8.13 2.50 29.88
N SER A 124 -8.17 1.98 28.65
CA SER A 124 -9.27 2.24 27.70
C SER A 124 -10.60 1.69 28.23
N SER A 125 -10.60 0.47 28.76
CA SER A 125 -11.79 -0.17 29.32
C SER A 125 -12.28 0.50 30.62
N ALA A 126 -11.36 0.99 31.47
CA ALA A 126 -11.71 1.82 32.62
C ALA A 126 -12.38 3.14 32.19
N GLN A 127 -11.90 3.75 31.10
CA GLN A 127 -12.46 5.01 30.59
C GLN A 127 -13.83 4.82 29.93
N GLU A 128 -14.09 3.67 29.30
CA GLU A 128 -15.41 3.32 28.75
C GLU A 128 -16.43 2.92 29.83
N SER A 129 -16.00 2.29 30.92
CA SER A 129 -16.89 1.95 32.06
C SER A 129 -17.34 3.19 32.84
N GLU A 130 -16.46 4.19 33.03
CA GLU A 130 -16.86 5.49 33.60
C GLU A 130 -17.82 6.27 32.70
N ALA A 131 -17.73 6.15 31.38
CA ALA A 131 -18.64 6.79 30.44
C ALA A 131 -20.03 6.12 30.35
N SER A 132 -20.13 4.83 30.71
CA SER A 132 -21.37 4.04 30.64
C SER A 132 -22.09 3.84 31.99
N GLY A 133 -21.51 4.31 33.10
CA GLY A 133 -22.14 4.30 34.42
C GLY A 133 -22.28 2.92 35.05
N GLN A 134 -21.47 1.96 34.60
CA GLN A 134 -21.44 0.59 35.10
C GLN A 134 -20.18 0.44 35.97
N GLU A 135 -20.35 0.22 37.27
CA GLU A 135 -19.23 -0.01 38.21
C GLU A 135 -18.39 -1.18 37.69
N GLY A 136 -17.18 -0.86 37.20
CA GLY A 136 -16.25 -1.84 36.66
C GLY A 136 -15.78 -2.79 37.75
N GLU A 137 -15.94 -4.09 37.50
CA GLU A 137 -15.28 -5.14 38.28
C GLU A 137 -13.77 -4.88 38.26
N GLU A 138 -13.16 -4.93 39.45
CA GLU A 138 -11.73 -4.74 39.67
C GLU A 138 -10.95 -5.57 38.65
N ALA A 139 -10.12 -4.89 37.85
CA ALA A 139 -9.18 -5.53 36.95
C ALA A 139 -8.32 -6.48 37.79
N GLU A 140 -8.55 -7.78 37.64
CA GLU A 140 -7.61 -8.79 38.10
C GLU A 140 -6.27 -8.42 37.46
N GLU A 141 -5.33 -7.95 38.28
CA GLU A 141 -3.90 -7.99 37.99
C GLU A 141 -3.57 -9.47 37.75
N LYS A 142 -3.81 -9.95 36.53
CA LYS A 142 -3.14 -11.14 36.03
C LYS A 142 -1.69 -10.72 35.91
N GLU A 143 -0.94 -10.97 36.98
CA GLU A 143 0.48 -11.26 36.87
C GLU A 143 0.60 -12.19 35.67
N ILE A 144 1.04 -11.64 34.53
CA ILE A 144 1.40 -12.42 33.38
C ILE A 144 2.56 -13.24 33.91
N GLU A 145 2.30 -14.49 34.25
CA GLU A 145 3.33 -15.43 34.65
C GLU A 145 4.50 -15.22 33.68
N GLU A 146 5.68 -14.98 34.24
CA GLU A 146 6.99 -15.06 33.59
C GLU A 146 7.24 -16.47 33.02
N ALA A 147 6.23 -17.12 32.44
CA ALA A 147 6.39 -18.18 31.49
C ALA A 147 7.23 -17.58 30.36
N ALA A 148 8.52 -17.91 30.40
CA ALA A 148 9.52 -17.51 29.42
C ALA A 148 8.88 -17.64 28.03
N ALA A 149 8.74 -16.52 27.33
CA ALA A 149 8.15 -16.54 26.00
C ALA A 149 9.01 -17.46 25.11
N ASP A 150 8.38 -18.51 24.60
CA ASP A 150 9.04 -19.57 23.84
C ASP A 150 8.89 -19.26 22.36
N PHE A 151 9.63 -18.24 21.90
CA PHE A 151 9.67 -17.88 20.49
C PHE A 151 10.43 -18.94 19.73
N ALA A 152 9.79 -19.47 18.69
CA ALA A 152 10.40 -20.44 17.80
C ALA A 152 10.19 -20.04 16.34
N PHE A 153 11.08 -20.51 15.47
CA PHE A 153 10.89 -20.35 14.04
C PHE A 153 9.85 -21.37 13.54
N PRO A 154 8.87 -20.93 12.71
CA PRO A 154 7.86 -21.84 12.18
C PRO A 154 8.45 -22.98 11.34
N SER A 155 7.59 -23.93 10.94
CA SER A 155 8.02 -25.09 10.13
C SER A 155 8.80 -24.66 8.87
N PRO A 156 9.88 -25.36 8.50
CA PRO A 156 10.69 -25.03 7.31
C PRO A 156 9.93 -25.22 5.99
N GLU A 157 8.80 -25.94 6.00
CA GLU A 157 7.89 -26.05 4.85
C GLU A 157 7.15 -24.73 4.56
N ASN A 158 6.94 -23.90 5.59
CA ASN A 158 6.39 -22.57 5.43
C ASN A 158 7.49 -21.63 4.92
N LYS A 159 7.25 -20.99 3.77
CA LYS A 159 8.23 -20.12 3.11
C LYS A 159 8.09 -18.65 3.51
N GLU A 160 6.98 -18.29 4.14
CA GLU A 160 6.61 -16.88 4.37
C GLU A 160 7.41 -16.23 5.49
N TRP A 161 7.97 -17.05 6.40
CA TRP A 161 8.69 -16.54 7.57
C TRP A 161 10.18 -16.30 7.35
N LEU A 162 10.78 -16.75 6.23
CA LEU A 162 12.18 -16.47 5.90
C LEU A 162 12.30 -15.95 4.47
N LEU A 163 12.79 -14.72 4.33
CA LEU A 163 12.94 -14.04 3.04
C LEU A 163 14.38 -13.59 2.81
N PRO A 164 15.00 -14.01 1.69
CA PRO A 164 16.30 -13.50 1.30
C PRO A 164 16.18 -12.08 0.72
N LEU A 165 16.93 -11.12 1.25
CA LEU A 165 16.83 -9.71 0.86
C LEU A 165 17.80 -9.32 -0.27
N ASN A 166 18.95 -9.98 -0.36
CA ASN A 166 20.01 -9.61 -1.30
C ASN A 166 20.64 -10.78 -2.07
N LEU A 167 20.13 -12.00 -1.93
CA LEU A 167 20.54 -13.13 -2.78
C LEU A 167 20.31 -12.75 -4.25
N GLY A 168 21.36 -12.80 -5.07
CA GLY A 168 21.32 -12.47 -6.50
C GLY A 168 21.75 -11.04 -6.88
N ASN A 169 22.01 -10.14 -5.91
CA ASN A 169 22.58 -8.82 -6.20
C ASN A 169 24.11 -8.85 -6.09
N GLU A 170 24.82 -9.15 -7.19
CA GLU A 170 26.28 -9.02 -7.22
C GLU A 170 26.71 -7.54 -7.21
N PRO A 171 27.71 -7.13 -6.40
CA PRO A 171 28.54 -7.92 -5.49
C PRO A 171 28.16 -7.66 -4.01
N SER A 172 27.15 -8.35 -3.47
CA SER A 172 26.97 -8.35 -2.02
C SER A 172 28.05 -9.21 -1.35
N VAL A 173 28.71 -8.64 -0.34
CA VAL A 173 29.77 -9.31 0.44
C VAL A 173 29.18 -10.15 1.57
N GLU A 174 27.89 -9.96 1.88
CA GLU A 174 27.13 -10.66 2.91
C GLU A 174 25.75 -11.05 2.37
N TYR A 175 25.10 -12.05 2.97
CA TYR A 175 23.70 -12.35 2.71
C TYR A 175 22.82 -11.82 3.84
N LEU A 176 21.77 -11.09 3.48
CA LEU A 176 20.79 -10.51 4.39
C LEU A 176 19.49 -11.29 4.31
N PHE A 177 18.97 -11.67 5.47
CA PHE A 177 17.74 -12.43 5.60
C PHE A 177 16.79 -11.75 6.57
N TYR A 178 15.54 -11.66 6.17
CA TYR A 178 14.45 -11.37 7.08
C TYR A 178 13.88 -12.69 7.58
N ALA A 179 13.73 -12.84 8.89
CA ALA A 179 13.14 -14.00 9.53
C ALA A 179 12.03 -13.58 10.50
N ARG A 180 10.96 -14.37 10.63
CA ARG A 180 9.90 -14.15 11.61
C ARG A 180 9.85 -15.32 12.58
N ALA A 181 10.03 -15.04 13.87
CA ALA A 181 9.79 -15.98 14.95
C ALA A 181 8.36 -15.78 15.50
N GLU A 182 7.75 -16.87 15.95
CA GLU A 182 6.39 -16.90 16.48
C GLU A 182 6.38 -17.48 17.89
N ASP A 183 5.61 -16.85 18.77
CA ASP A 183 5.12 -17.46 20.01
C ASP A 183 3.68 -17.90 19.75
N ALA A 184 3.51 -19.20 19.51
CA ALA A 184 2.21 -19.79 19.14
C ALA A 184 1.21 -19.79 20.32
N GLU A 185 1.69 -19.73 21.56
CA GLU A 185 0.82 -19.70 22.74
C GLU A 185 0.21 -18.31 22.93
N ARG A 186 1.00 -17.26 22.67
CA ARG A 186 0.59 -15.87 22.83
C ARG A 186 0.10 -15.22 21.54
N GLY A 187 0.30 -15.87 20.38
CA GLY A 187 -0.06 -15.34 19.06
C GLY A 187 0.74 -14.08 18.70
N ARG A 188 2.00 -14.01 19.14
CA ARG A 188 2.91 -12.87 18.94
C ARG A 188 4.02 -13.24 17.97
N TYR A 189 4.59 -12.22 17.33
CA TYR A 189 5.66 -12.39 16.36
C TYR A 189 6.82 -11.46 16.70
N ILE A 190 8.03 -11.92 16.45
CA ILE A 190 9.24 -11.10 16.42
C ILE A 190 9.79 -11.17 15.01
N ASP A 191 9.96 -10.02 14.40
CA ASP A 191 10.61 -9.88 13.11
C ASP A 191 12.10 -9.62 13.33
N LEU A 192 12.95 -10.40 12.66
CA LEU A 192 14.39 -10.42 12.83
C LEU A 192 15.07 -10.16 11.50
N LEU A 193 16.12 -9.34 11.52
CA LEU A 193 17.01 -9.11 10.39
C LEU A 193 18.36 -9.73 10.70
N PHE A 194 18.73 -10.73 9.92
CA PHE A 194 20.00 -11.43 10.04
C PHE A 194 20.96 -11.10 8.91
N GLU A 195 22.24 -11.08 9.28
CA GLU A 195 23.37 -11.12 8.39
C GLU A 195 24.03 -12.49 8.48
N VAL A 196 24.35 -13.06 7.32
CA VAL A 196 25.09 -14.31 7.20
C VAL A 196 26.40 -14.03 6.46
N PRO A 197 27.55 -14.16 7.13
CA PRO A 197 28.84 -13.88 6.54
C PRO A 197 29.19 -14.92 5.46
N VAL A 198 29.76 -14.47 4.35
CA VAL A 198 30.26 -15.35 3.27
C VAL A 198 31.75 -15.15 3.01
N LYS A 199 32.45 -16.24 2.65
CA LYS A 199 33.93 -16.20 2.46
C LYS A 199 34.38 -15.29 1.32
N ARG A 200 33.50 -15.03 0.36
CA ARG A 200 33.70 -14.17 -0.81
C ARG A 200 32.32 -13.75 -1.34
N PRO A 201 32.20 -12.63 -2.09
CA PRO A 201 30.94 -12.28 -2.75
C PRO A 201 30.42 -13.43 -3.61
N GLY A 202 29.16 -13.84 -3.41
CA GLY A 202 28.57 -15.02 -4.06
C GLY A 202 29.21 -16.36 -3.65
N GLY A 203 29.89 -16.40 -2.50
CA GLY A 203 30.62 -17.55 -1.99
C GLY A 203 29.82 -18.42 -1.02
N GLU A 204 30.51 -19.44 -0.50
CA GLU A 204 29.97 -20.28 0.58
C GLU A 204 29.86 -19.48 1.90
N MET A 205 28.82 -19.77 2.66
CA MET A 205 28.59 -19.24 4.00
C MET A 205 29.72 -19.66 4.95
N VAL A 206 30.04 -18.79 5.90
CA VAL A 206 30.93 -19.13 7.01
C VAL A 206 30.16 -19.97 8.01
N LEU A 207 30.77 -21.08 8.41
CA LEU A 207 30.22 -21.99 9.40
C LEU A 207 31.01 -21.86 10.70
N ASP A 208 30.33 -22.09 11.82
CA ASP A 208 30.90 -22.15 13.16
C ASP A 208 31.74 -23.43 13.36
N GLU A 209 32.39 -23.56 14.52
CA GLU A 209 33.21 -24.71 14.93
C GLU A 209 32.44 -26.04 14.88
N ASP A 210 31.13 -25.99 15.09
CA ASP A 210 30.20 -27.13 15.00
C ASP A 210 29.71 -27.41 13.57
N GLY A 211 30.15 -26.64 12.57
CA GLY A 211 29.74 -26.77 11.18
C GLY A 211 28.34 -26.22 10.88
N LYS A 212 27.78 -25.40 11.78
CA LYS A 212 26.48 -24.73 11.63
C LYS A 212 26.62 -23.33 11.03
N ILE A 213 25.55 -22.79 10.47
CA ILE A 213 25.56 -21.44 9.87
C ILE A 213 25.69 -20.39 10.98
N ILE A 214 26.54 -19.38 10.76
CA ILE A 214 26.64 -18.21 11.64
C ILE A 214 25.54 -17.23 11.26
N TRP A 215 24.69 -16.89 12.22
CA TRP A 215 23.60 -15.93 12.08
C TRP A 215 23.88 -14.74 12.99
N GLU A 216 24.13 -13.58 12.40
CA GLU A 216 24.36 -12.34 13.14
C GLU A 216 23.08 -11.49 13.10
N CYS A 217 22.42 -11.33 14.24
CA CYS A 217 21.24 -10.46 14.29
C CYS A 217 21.67 -9.00 14.17
N LEU A 218 21.12 -8.27 13.20
CA LEU A 218 21.39 -6.83 13.01
C LEU A 218 20.32 -5.96 13.65
N ALA A 219 19.07 -6.41 13.58
CA ALA A 219 17.94 -5.66 14.09
C ALA A 219 16.76 -6.60 14.37
N TYR A 220 15.89 -6.18 15.28
CA TYR A 220 14.65 -6.88 15.60
C TYR A 220 13.49 -5.90 15.74
N ASP A 221 12.28 -6.36 15.47
CA ASP A 221 11.02 -5.67 15.78
C ASP A 221 10.12 -6.62 16.57
N ALA A 222 9.84 -6.22 17.81
CA ALA A 222 9.02 -6.97 18.76
C ALA A 222 7.63 -6.34 18.97
N GLY A 223 7.19 -5.49 18.03
CA GLY A 223 5.91 -4.78 18.07
C GLY A 223 6.02 -3.29 18.41
N ALA A 224 7.20 -2.80 18.77
CA ALA A 224 7.49 -1.38 19.04
C ALA A 224 8.22 -0.68 17.88
N GLY A 225 8.50 -1.40 16.79
CA GLY A 225 9.31 -0.93 15.66
C GLY A 225 10.73 -1.48 15.69
N TRP A 226 11.44 -1.28 14.57
CA TRP A 226 12.80 -1.78 14.36
C TRP A 226 13.82 -1.17 15.34
N THR A 227 14.47 -2.04 16.10
CA THR A 227 15.56 -1.73 17.03
C THR A 227 16.84 -2.39 16.52
N ILE A 228 17.93 -1.63 16.46
CA ILE A 228 19.24 -2.16 16.06
C ILE A 228 19.77 -3.04 17.20
N TYR A 229 20.15 -4.27 16.88
CA TYR A 229 20.80 -5.16 17.81
C TYR A 229 22.28 -4.78 17.92
N THR A 230 22.72 -4.50 19.13
CA THR A 230 24.14 -4.29 19.44
C THR A 230 24.54 -5.38 20.43
N PRO A 231 25.34 -6.39 20.03
CA PRO A 231 25.81 -7.37 20.98
C PRO A 231 26.58 -6.63 22.08
N LEU A 232 26.20 -6.86 23.34
CA LEU A 232 26.95 -6.37 24.49
C LEU A 232 28.38 -6.91 24.36
N GLU A 233 29.37 -6.02 24.19
CA GLU A 233 30.77 -6.40 24.30
C GLU A 233 30.95 -7.03 25.70
N GLU A 234 31.31 -8.31 25.75
CA GLU A 234 31.70 -8.96 27.01
C GLU A 234 32.95 -8.23 27.55
N GLU A 235 32.77 -7.38 28.58
CA GLU A 235 33.86 -6.81 29.40
C GLU A 235 34.51 -7.84 30.34
#